data_AF-A0A922S5G0-F1
#
_entry.id   AF-A0A922S5G0-F1
#
_cell.length_a   1.000
_cell.length_b   1.000
_cell.length_c   1.000
_cell.angle_alpha   90.00
_cell.angle_beta   90.00
_cell.angle_gamma   90.00
#
_symmetry.space_group_name_H-M   'P 1'
#
loop_
_entity.id
_entity.type
_entity.pdbx_description
1 polymer ?
#
loop_
_entity_poly.entity_id
_entity_poly.type
_entity_poly.pdbx_seq_one_letter_code
_entity_poly.pdbx_strand_id
1 'polypeptide(L)'
;MSSTMLLASRRLTPLLRTSQNFPLLRYYLKTDTGATQNTSGRKIKKLMVANRGEIAIRIFRACTEMNIRTVAIYSEQDKMQMHRQKADESYLIGKSLPPVAAYLNIPEIIQLALRHNVEAIHPGYGFLSERSEFAQACTDAGIIFIGPPAKVVKRMGDKVEARQAAINANVSVVPGSPGPITSSEEAMEFCKQYGLPVILKAAYGGGGRGMRVVRRLEESNCIECKVKI
;
A
#
# COMPACT_ATOMS: atom_id res chain seq x y z
N MET A 1 -37.17 -34.34 -40.28
CA MET A 1 -35.76 -34.19 -40.70
C MET A 1 -35.08 -33.39 -39.59
N SER A 2 -34.60 -34.04 -38.52
CA SER A 2 -33.19 -34.45 -38.29
C SER A 2 -32.22 -33.29 -38.52
N SER A 3 -31.43 -32.82 -37.55
CA SER A 3 -30.50 -33.66 -36.78
C SER A 3 -30.11 -33.10 -35.40
N THR A 4 -29.95 -34.07 -34.50
CA THR A 4 -29.38 -34.10 -33.15
C THR A 4 -27.84 -34.09 -33.16
N MET A 5 -27.23 -33.91 -31.98
CA MET A 5 -25.89 -34.35 -31.51
C MET A 5 -24.87 -33.21 -31.26
N LEU A 6 -24.06 -33.16 -30.19
CA LEU A 6 -23.78 -34.08 -29.09
C LEU A 6 -23.07 -33.33 -27.93
N LEU A 7 -23.34 -33.72 -26.69
CA LEU A 7 -22.42 -33.54 -25.56
C LEU A 7 -21.13 -34.32 -25.81
N ALA A 8 -19.99 -33.80 -25.35
CA ALA A 8 -18.78 -34.59 -25.12
C ALA A 8 -18.12 -34.21 -23.79
N SER A 9 -18.49 -34.96 -22.74
CA SER A 9 -17.70 -35.12 -21.54
C SER A 9 -16.33 -35.71 -21.90
N ARG A 10 -15.24 -35.04 -21.55
CA ARG A 10 -13.91 -35.67 -21.57
C ARG A 10 -13.58 -36.21 -20.18
N ARG A 11 -13.40 -37.52 -20.20
CA ARG A 11 -13.10 -38.48 -19.14
C ARG A 11 -11.94 -38.03 -18.26
N LEU A 12 -12.17 -38.11 -16.95
CA LEU A 12 -11.16 -38.45 -15.96
C LEU A 12 -10.67 -39.87 -16.25
N THR A 13 -9.35 -40.06 -16.31
CA THR A 13 -8.74 -41.31 -15.85
C THR A 13 -7.55 -41.02 -14.94
N PRO A 14 -7.37 -41.84 -13.90
CA PRO A 14 -6.47 -41.60 -12.79
C PRO A 14 -5.08 -42.18 -13.09
N LEU A 15 -4.04 -41.66 -12.43
CA LEU A 15 -2.96 -42.46 -11.83
C LEU A 15 -1.98 -41.53 -11.09
N LEU A 16 -1.94 -41.75 -9.78
CA LEU A 16 -0.78 -41.62 -8.88
C LEU A 16 -0.28 -40.19 -8.62
N ARG A 17 -0.64 -39.55 -7.50
CA ARG A 17 -0.38 -39.98 -6.12
C ARG A 17 1.10 -40.31 -5.91
N THR A 18 1.92 -39.27 -5.88
CA THR A 18 3.04 -39.21 -4.95
C THR A 18 2.87 -37.98 -4.06
N SER A 19 2.93 -38.27 -2.76
CA SER A 19 2.96 -37.34 -1.65
C SER A 19 3.99 -36.23 -1.88
N GLN A 20 3.60 -34.96 -1.75
CA GLN A 20 4.15 -34.04 -0.76
C GLN A 20 3.43 -32.69 -0.81
N ASN A 21 3.13 -32.19 0.38
CA ASN A 21 2.43 -30.94 0.68
C ASN A 21 3.01 -29.72 -0.07
N PHE A 22 2.23 -29.14 -0.99
CA PHE A 22 2.48 -27.79 -1.51
C PHE A 22 1.40 -26.82 -1.03
N PRO A 23 1.63 -26.06 0.06
CA PRO A 23 0.67 -25.06 0.54
C PRO A 23 0.52 -23.85 -0.40
N LEU A 24 1.41 -23.69 -1.38
CA LEU A 24 1.43 -22.55 -2.31
C LEU A 24 0.36 -22.61 -3.41
N LEU A 25 -0.04 -23.81 -3.86
CA LEU A 25 -0.99 -23.90 -4.98
C LEU A 25 -2.43 -23.60 -4.57
N ARG A 26 -2.77 -23.81 -3.28
CA ARG A 26 -4.09 -23.44 -2.72
C ARG A 26 -4.26 -21.92 -2.58
N TYR A 27 -3.16 -21.18 -2.54
CA TYR A 27 -3.14 -19.73 -2.44
C TYR A 27 -3.53 -19.05 -3.76
N TYR A 28 -3.21 -19.68 -4.90
CA TYR A 28 -3.41 -19.08 -6.22
C TYR A 28 -4.84 -19.26 -6.80
N LEU A 29 -5.71 -20.04 -6.14
CA LEU A 29 -7.01 -20.46 -6.67
C LEU A 29 -8.24 -19.88 -5.93
N LYS A 30 -8.10 -18.81 -5.15
CA LYS A 30 -9.27 -18.10 -4.57
C LYS A 30 -9.54 -16.80 -5.33
N THR A 31 -10.35 -16.88 -6.37
CA THR A 31 -11.01 -15.71 -6.99
C THR A 31 -12.43 -15.54 -6.45
N ASP A 32 -12.76 -14.29 -6.17
CA ASP A 32 -14.09 -13.67 -6.16
C ASP A 32 -15.24 -14.36 -5.43
N THR A 33 -15.35 -14.07 -4.14
CA THR A 33 -16.65 -13.74 -3.52
C THR A 33 -16.42 -12.60 -2.54
N GLY A 34 -17.21 -11.53 -2.64
CA GLY A 34 -17.10 -10.34 -1.81
C GLY A 34 -17.12 -10.69 -0.32
N ALA A 35 -15.94 -10.68 0.30
CA ALA A 35 -15.81 -10.90 1.72
C ALA A 35 -16.18 -9.61 2.46
N THR A 36 -17.43 -9.52 2.91
CA THR A 36 -17.77 -8.77 4.13
C THR A 36 -16.78 -9.19 5.21
N GLN A 37 -15.90 -8.26 5.60
CA GLN A 37 -14.88 -8.46 6.63
C GLN A 37 -15.57 -8.87 7.92
N ASN A 38 -15.54 -10.18 8.22
CA ASN A 38 -16.06 -10.73 9.46
C ASN A 38 -15.08 -10.35 10.59
N THR A 39 -15.25 -9.15 11.15
CA THR A 39 -14.52 -8.67 12.32
C THR A 39 -15.07 -9.39 13.57
N SER A 40 -14.92 -10.71 13.63
CA SER A 40 -14.86 -11.34 14.94
C SER A 40 -13.57 -10.82 15.60
N GLY A 41 -13.69 -10.30 16.81
CA GLY A 41 -12.63 -9.59 17.56
C GLY A 41 -11.42 -10.48 17.86
N ARG A 42 -10.67 -10.85 16.83
CA ARG A 42 -9.42 -11.59 16.96
C ARG A 42 -8.42 -10.68 17.66
N LYS A 43 -8.21 -10.95 18.93
CA LYS A 43 -7.20 -10.27 19.75
C LYS A 43 -5.83 -10.51 19.11
N ILE A 44 -5.22 -9.45 18.58
CA ILE A 44 -3.86 -9.47 18.03
C ILE A 44 -2.91 -9.77 19.19
N LYS A 45 -2.11 -10.82 19.06
CA LYS A 45 -1.09 -11.21 20.05
C LYS A 45 0.31 -10.82 19.63
N LYS A 46 0.57 -10.73 18.32
CA LYS A 46 1.89 -10.42 17.77
C LYS A 46 1.80 -9.48 16.57
N LEU A 47 2.47 -8.35 16.66
CA LEU A 47 2.46 -7.28 15.68
C LEU A 47 3.88 -6.93 15.23
N MET A 48 4.09 -6.86 13.92
CA MET A 48 5.32 -6.34 13.31
C MET A 48 5.13 -4.89 12.90
N VAL A 49 6.13 -4.05 13.13
CA VAL A 49 6.16 -2.71 12.55
C VAL A 49 7.03 -2.72 11.31
N ALA A 50 6.41 -2.48 10.15
CA ALA A 50 7.11 -2.36 8.86
C ALA A 50 7.64 -0.93 8.66
N ASN A 51 8.40 -0.43 9.65
CA ASN A 51 8.95 0.92 9.67
C ASN A 51 10.18 1.00 10.61
N ARG A 52 10.79 2.18 10.75
CA ARG A 52 12.00 2.44 11.53
C ARG A 52 11.90 3.73 12.35
N GLY A 53 12.84 3.92 13.28
CA GLY A 53 12.98 5.18 14.00
C GLY A 53 11.86 5.45 15.00
N GLU A 54 11.47 6.71 15.15
CA GLU A 54 10.53 7.14 16.20
C GLU A 54 9.17 6.44 16.08
N ILE A 55 8.61 6.35 14.86
CA ILE A 55 7.26 5.84 14.66
C ILE A 55 7.15 4.38 15.05
N ALA A 56 8.21 3.61 14.81
CA ALA A 56 8.30 2.23 15.27
C ALA A 56 8.27 2.15 16.79
N ILE A 57 9.06 2.99 17.48
CA ILE A 57 9.05 3.06 18.95
C ILE A 57 7.68 3.48 19.48
N ARG A 58 7.03 4.46 18.84
CA ARG A 58 5.69 4.92 19.21
C ARG A 58 4.65 3.81 19.12
N ILE A 59 4.71 2.99 18.07
CA ILE A 59 3.82 1.84 17.88
C ILE A 59 4.14 0.75 18.90
N PHE A 60 5.42 0.43 19.12
CA PHE A 60 5.83 -0.57 20.10
C PHE A 60 5.33 -0.23 21.51
N ARG A 61 5.41 1.04 21.92
CA ARG A 61 4.86 1.50 23.21
C ARG A 61 3.37 1.19 23.35
N ALA A 62 2.57 1.50 22.32
CA ALA A 62 1.15 1.17 22.33
C ALA A 62 0.89 -0.34 22.37
N CYS A 63 1.68 -1.13 21.62
CA CYS A 63 1.59 -2.59 21.68
C CYS A 63 1.93 -3.12 23.08
N THR A 64 2.96 -2.60 23.75
CA THR A 64 3.33 -2.98 25.11
C THR A 64 2.20 -2.68 26.09
N GLU A 65 1.60 -1.48 26.03
CA GLU A 65 0.44 -1.09 26.85
C GLU A 65 -0.76 -2.03 26.64
N MET A 66 -0.92 -2.57 25.43
CA MET A 66 -1.97 -3.52 25.07
C MET A 66 -1.59 -5.00 25.27
N ASN A 67 -0.41 -5.29 25.82
CA ASN A 67 0.15 -6.65 25.96
C ASN A 67 0.24 -7.43 24.63
N ILE A 68 0.64 -6.74 23.57
CA ILE A 68 0.89 -7.29 22.23
C ILE A 68 2.39 -7.45 22.05
N ARG A 69 2.85 -8.63 21.64
CA ARG A 69 4.25 -8.91 21.32
C ARG A 69 4.67 -8.16 20.06
N THR A 70 5.85 -7.57 20.09
CA THR A 70 6.34 -6.63 19.08
C THR A 70 7.50 -7.22 18.27
N VAL A 71 7.46 -6.98 16.95
CA VAL A 71 8.54 -7.38 16.04
C VAL A 71 9.03 -6.17 15.27
N ALA A 72 10.33 -5.89 15.36
CA ALA A 72 11.02 -4.89 14.56
C ALA A 72 11.68 -5.52 13.32
N ILE A 73 11.71 -4.75 12.24
CA ILE A 73 12.59 -5.00 11.10
C ILE A 73 13.63 -3.89 11.03
N TYR A 74 14.84 -4.21 10.58
CA TYR A 74 15.90 -3.22 10.41
C TYR A 74 16.82 -3.57 9.24
N SER A 75 17.36 -2.56 8.57
CA SER A 75 18.44 -2.74 7.58
C SER A 75 19.80 -2.86 8.27
N GLU A 76 20.81 -3.30 7.53
CA GLU A 76 22.20 -3.42 8.02
C GLU A 76 22.72 -2.11 8.64
N GLN A 77 22.39 -0.98 8.02
CA GLN A 77 22.79 0.36 8.47
C GLN A 77 22.01 0.85 9.70
N ASP A 78 20.84 0.25 9.98
CA ASP A 78 20.00 0.57 11.13
C ASP A 78 20.22 -0.39 12.32
N LYS A 79 21.27 -1.21 12.30
CA LYS A 79 21.61 -2.16 13.38
C LYS A 79 21.68 -1.55 14.78
N MET A 80 22.13 -0.29 14.87
CA MET A 80 22.31 0.43 16.14
C MET A 80 21.13 1.34 16.47
N GLN A 81 20.03 1.29 15.71
CA GLN A 81 18.87 2.15 15.95
C GLN A 81 18.04 1.66 17.15
N MET A 82 17.47 2.63 17.87
CA MET A 82 16.74 2.38 19.12
C MET A 82 15.48 1.53 18.93
N HIS A 83 14.79 1.63 17.78
CA HIS A 83 13.56 0.86 17.55
C HIS A 83 13.79 -0.64 17.58
N ARG A 84 14.97 -1.10 17.15
CA ARG A 84 15.39 -2.50 17.24
C ARG A 84 15.43 -3.00 18.68
N GLN A 85 15.95 -2.19 19.60
CA GLN A 85 16.11 -2.55 21.02
C GLN A 85 14.80 -2.41 21.82
N LYS A 86 13.81 -1.69 21.28
CA LYS A 86 12.51 -1.47 21.93
C LYS A 86 11.48 -2.54 21.59
N ALA A 87 11.72 -3.37 20.59
CA ALA A 87 10.86 -4.50 20.25
C ALA A 87 11.28 -5.77 20.98
N ASP A 88 10.34 -6.69 21.20
CA ASP A 88 10.61 -7.99 21.82
C ASP A 88 11.48 -8.89 20.92
N GLU A 89 11.27 -8.78 19.61
CA GLU A 89 12.01 -9.50 18.57
C GLU A 89 12.45 -8.52 17.49
N SER A 90 13.62 -8.73 16.89
CA SER A 90 14.07 -7.92 15.76
C SER A 90 14.80 -8.74 14.71
N TYR A 91 14.56 -8.43 13.43
CA TYR A 91 15.11 -9.17 12.31
C TYR A 91 15.72 -8.25 11.26
N LEU A 92 16.89 -8.66 10.75
CA LEU A 92 17.56 -8.01 9.63
C LEU A 92 16.79 -8.28 8.34
N ILE A 93 16.55 -7.24 7.56
CA ILE A 93 15.95 -7.28 6.21
C ILE A 93 16.86 -6.64 5.18
N GLY A 94 16.67 -7.00 3.91
CA GLY A 94 17.35 -6.39 2.77
C GLY A 94 18.85 -6.61 2.82
N LYS A 95 19.30 -7.83 3.11
CA LYS A 95 20.72 -8.17 3.06
C LYS A 95 21.28 -7.74 1.70
N SER A 96 22.35 -6.94 1.73
CA SER A 96 23.00 -6.37 0.54
C SER A 96 22.17 -5.33 -0.24
N LEU A 97 21.05 -4.87 0.28
CA LEU A 97 20.28 -3.76 -0.31
C LEU A 97 20.66 -2.41 0.31
N PRO A 98 20.49 -1.31 -0.43
CA PRO A 98 20.49 0.03 0.16
C PRO A 98 19.46 0.14 1.30
N PRO A 99 19.71 0.96 2.32
CA PRO A 99 18.89 0.99 3.54
C PRO A 99 17.41 1.26 3.24
N VAL A 100 17.11 2.18 2.32
CA VAL A 100 15.73 2.50 1.93
C VAL A 100 15.08 1.35 1.17
N ALA A 101 15.82 0.70 0.26
CA ALA A 101 15.29 -0.41 -0.55
C ALA A 101 14.92 -1.61 0.32
N ALA A 102 15.64 -1.85 1.42
CA ALA A 102 15.29 -2.89 2.39
C ALA A 102 13.85 -2.71 2.93
N TYR A 103 13.48 -1.50 3.36
CA TYR A 103 12.14 -1.22 3.89
C TYR A 103 11.03 -1.16 2.82
N LEU A 104 11.40 -1.17 1.53
CA LEU A 104 10.46 -1.22 0.41
C LEU A 104 10.26 -2.65 -0.14
N ASN A 105 10.99 -3.64 0.40
CA ASN A 105 10.94 -5.02 -0.06
C ASN A 105 9.72 -5.78 0.49
N ILE A 106 8.57 -5.61 -0.16
CA ILE A 106 7.30 -6.24 0.23
C ILE A 106 7.42 -7.78 0.36
N PRO A 107 7.95 -8.53 -0.64
CA PRO A 107 8.05 -9.99 -0.53
C PRO A 107 8.83 -10.47 0.69
N GLU A 108 9.96 -9.84 0.99
CA GLU A 108 10.80 -10.23 2.13
C GLU A 108 10.10 -9.93 3.47
N ILE A 109 9.46 -8.77 3.61
CA ILE A 109 8.72 -8.40 4.82
C ILE A 109 7.57 -9.38 5.09
N ILE A 110 6.79 -9.73 4.06
CA ILE A 110 5.68 -10.69 4.17
C ILE A 110 6.18 -12.08 4.53
N GLN A 111 7.24 -12.57 3.86
CA GLN A 111 7.84 -13.87 4.18
C GLN A 111 8.37 -13.95 5.62
N LEU A 112 9.00 -12.88 6.09
CA LEU A 112 9.48 -12.77 7.45
C LEU A 112 8.32 -12.80 8.45
N ALA A 113 7.25 -12.04 8.20
CA ALA A 113 6.06 -12.02 9.05
C ALA A 113 5.42 -13.41 9.16
N LEU A 114 5.30 -14.14 8.05
CA LEU A 114 4.80 -15.53 8.03
C LEU A 114 5.70 -16.47 8.82
N ARG A 115 7.03 -16.40 8.62
CA ARG A 115 8.00 -17.26 9.32
C ARG A 115 7.96 -17.08 10.84
N HIS A 116 7.69 -15.87 11.31
CA HIS A 116 7.69 -15.53 12.73
C HIS A 116 6.28 -15.45 13.35
N ASN A 117 5.27 -15.98 12.65
CA ASN A 117 3.88 -16.05 13.10
C ASN A 117 3.32 -14.69 13.54
N VAL A 118 3.62 -13.64 12.77
CA VAL A 118 3.08 -12.31 12.97
C VAL A 118 1.62 -12.28 12.50
N GLU A 119 0.73 -11.77 13.33
CA GLU A 119 -0.70 -11.72 13.02
C GLU A 119 -1.11 -10.39 12.39
N ALA A 120 -0.38 -9.31 12.69
CA ALA A 120 -0.66 -7.98 12.17
C ALA A 120 0.61 -7.22 11.80
N ILE A 121 0.53 -6.38 10.78
CA ILE A 121 1.60 -5.45 10.40
C ILE A 121 1.08 -4.02 10.49
N HIS A 122 1.80 -3.17 11.21
CA HIS A 122 1.59 -1.73 11.20
C HIS A 122 2.66 -1.04 10.35
N PRO A 123 2.29 -0.28 9.31
CA PRO A 123 3.27 0.31 8.40
C PRO A 123 3.85 1.66 8.86
N GLY A 124 3.45 2.20 10.02
CA GLY A 124 3.76 3.58 10.40
C GLY A 124 3.32 4.60 9.34
N TYR A 125 4.19 5.55 9.03
CA TYR A 125 4.04 6.52 7.93
C TYR A 125 5.24 6.47 6.97
N GLY A 126 5.07 6.96 5.74
CA GLY A 126 6.09 6.81 4.69
C GLY A 126 6.30 5.34 4.28
N PHE A 127 7.38 5.05 3.55
CA PHE A 127 7.70 3.71 3.02
C PHE A 127 6.49 3.03 2.32
N LEU A 128 5.93 1.99 2.95
CA LEU A 128 4.86 1.15 2.44
C LEU A 128 3.47 1.52 3.00
N SER A 129 3.37 2.52 3.88
CA SER A 129 2.09 2.91 4.52
C SER A 129 1.00 3.37 3.55
N GLU A 130 1.39 3.92 2.40
CA GLU A 130 0.48 4.39 1.35
C GLU A 130 0.53 3.50 0.11
N ARG A 131 1.18 2.33 0.18
CA ARG A 131 1.29 1.39 -0.95
C ARG A 131 0.17 0.37 -0.90
N SER A 132 -0.77 0.47 -1.83
CA SER A 132 -1.90 -0.46 -1.93
C SER A 132 -1.44 -1.91 -2.14
N GLU A 133 -0.33 -2.12 -2.83
CA GLU A 133 0.27 -3.42 -3.09
C GLU A 133 0.69 -4.11 -1.79
N PHE A 134 1.17 -3.33 -0.81
CA PHE A 134 1.57 -3.87 0.49
C PHE A 134 0.37 -4.26 1.35
N ALA A 135 -0.67 -3.43 1.38
CA ALA A 135 -1.92 -3.75 2.06
C ALA A 135 -2.60 -5.00 1.46
N GLN A 136 -2.55 -5.14 0.13
CA GLN A 136 -3.05 -6.31 -0.57
C GLN A 136 -2.22 -7.56 -0.23
N ALA A 137 -0.90 -7.47 -0.29
CA ALA A 137 -0.01 -8.58 0.07
C ALA A 137 -0.20 -9.08 1.52
N CYS A 138 -0.46 -8.17 2.47
CA CYS A 138 -0.83 -8.54 3.83
C CYS A 138 -2.13 -9.34 3.86
N THR A 139 -3.17 -8.82 3.19
CA THR A 139 -4.50 -9.45 3.11
C THR A 139 -4.42 -10.84 2.50
N ASP A 140 -3.71 -10.96 1.38
CA ASP A 140 -3.53 -12.23 0.69
C ASP A 140 -2.81 -13.21 1.62
N ALA A 141 -1.79 -12.77 2.36
CA ALA A 141 -1.03 -13.59 3.31
C ALA A 141 -1.79 -13.94 4.60
N GLY A 142 -3.03 -13.47 4.77
CA GLY A 142 -3.80 -13.65 6.00
C GLY A 142 -3.26 -12.87 7.20
N ILE A 143 -2.46 -11.82 6.93
CA ILE A 143 -1.90 -10.90 7.93
C ILE A 143 -2.78 -9.66 7.99
N ILE A 144 -3.14 -9.24 9.21
CA ILE A 144 -3.94 -8.03 9.42
C ILE A 144 -3.09 -6.80 9.09
N PHE A 145 -3.45 -6.07 8.04
CA PHE A 145 -2.88 -4.76 7.77
C PHE A 145 -3.52 -3.71 8.70
N ILE A 146 -2.73 -3.09 9.57
CA ILE A 146 -3.19 -2.00 10.45
C ILE A 146 -3.26 -0.70 9.64
N GLY A 147 -4.39 -0.53 8.97
CA GLY A 147 -4.70 0.59 8.10
C GLY A 147 -5.99 0.35 7.32
N PRO A 148 -6.35 1.24 6.39
CA PRO A 148 -7.52 1.03 5.56
C PRO A 148 -7.29 -0.12 4.55
N PRO A 149 -8.36 -0.73 4.01
CA PRO A 149 -8.26 -1.78 2.99
C PRO A 149 -7.47 -1.33 1.75
N ALA A 150 -6.81 -2.24 1.05
CA ALA A 150 -5.98 -1.95 -0.13
C ALA A 150 -6.70 -1.11 -1.20
N LYS A 151 -7.99 -1.39 -1.45
CA LYS A 151 -8.83 -0.60 -2.36
C LYS A 151 -8.97 0.87 -1.93
N VAL A 152 -9.09 1.10 -0.63
CA VAL A 152 -9.17 2.45 -0.05
C VAL A 152 -7.81 3.14 -0.11
N VAL A 153 -6.72 2.43 0.23
CA VAL A 153 -5.34 2.95 0.10
C VAL A 153 -5.09 3.40 -1.34
N LYS A 154 -5.45 2.57 -2.34
CA LYS A 154 -5.28 2.89 -3.77
C LYS A 154 -6.06 4.15 -4.16
N ARG A 155 -7.36 4.19 -3.83
CA ARG A 155 -8.24 5.31 -4.16
C ARG A 155 -7.80 6.62 -3.52
N MET A 156 -7.36 6.57 -2.27
CA MET A 156 -6.94 7.77 -1.54
C MET A 156 -5.50 8.19 -1.88
N GLY A 157 -4.67 7.28 -2.40
CA GLY A 157 -3.34 7.58 -2.91
C GLY A 157 -3.33 8.38 -4.21
N ASP A 158 -4.41 8.29 -5.02
CA ASP A 158 -4.60 9.17 -6.17
C ASP A 158 -5.37 10.44 -5.76
N LYS A 159 -4.70 11.59 -5.79
CA LYS A 159 -5.31 12.89 -5.47
C LYS A 159 -6.55 13.24 -6.31
N VAL A 160 -6.68 12.74 -7.54
CA VAL A 160 -7.86 12.98 -8.39
C VAL A 160 -9.03 12.12 -7.92
N GLU A 161 -8.81 10.83 -7.74
CA GLU A 161 -9.86 9.93 -7.23
C GLU A 161 -10.27 10.31 -5.80
N ALA A 162 -9.33 10.71 -4.95
CA ALA A 162 -9.58 11.19 -3.60
C ALA A 162 -10.41 12.49 -3.61
N ARG A 163 -10.12 13.42 -4.52
CA ARG A 163 -10.92 14.64 -4.70
C ARG A 163 -12.33 14.32 -5.18
N GLN A 164 -12.46 13.45 -6.18
CA GLN A 164 -13.78 13.02 -6.65
C GLN A 164 -14.57 12.32 -5.55
N ALA A 165 -13.89 11.53 -4.71
CA ALA A 165 -14.48 10.93 -3.52
C ALA A 165 -15.03 11.97 -2.55
N ALA A 166 -14.27 13.05 -2.30
CA ALA A 166 -14.70 14.15 -1.44
C ALA A 166 -15.90 14.91 -2.03
N ILE A 167 -15.88 15.23 -3.33
CA ILE A 167 -17.02 15.87 -4.03
C ILE A 167 -18.27 15.00 -3.93
N ASN A 168 -18.16 13.70 -4.21
CA ASN A 168 -19.28 12.76 -4.13
C ASN A 168 -19.81 12.60 -2.70
N ALA A 169 -18.99 12.89 -1.70
CA ALA A 169 -19.37 12.90 -0.28
C ALA A 169 -19.87 14.28 0.20
N ASN A 170 -20.12 15.23 -0.71
CA ASN A 170 -20.52 16.61 -0.42
C ASN A 170 -19.53 17.37 0.48
N VAL A 171 -18.24 17.04 0.41
CA VAL A 171 -17.17 17.78 1.09
C VAL A 171 -16.66 18.89 0.17
N SER A 172 -16.58 20.12 0.69
CA SER A 172 -16.03 21.26 -0.05
C SER A 172 -14.56 21.02 -0.39
N VAL A 173 -14.22 21.15 -1.68
CA VAL A 173 -12.84 20.97 -2.19
C VAL A 173 -12.32 22.27 -2.78
N VAL A 174 -10.99 22.46 -2.72
CA VAL A 174 -10.34 23.59 -3.39
C VAL A 174 -10.49 23.44 -4.91
N PRO A 175 -10.85 24.51 -5.67
CA PRO A 175 -10.89 24.49 -7.12
C PRO A 175 -9.55 24.02 -7.70
N GLY A 176 -9.61 23.31 -8.81
CA GLY A 176 -8.45 22.60 -9.37
C GLY A 176 -8.89 21.79 -10.58
N SER A 177 -7.92 21.23 -11.29
CA SER A 177 -8.21 20.60 -12.58
C SER A 177 -9.10 19.35 -12.41
N PRO A 178 -10.03 19.08 -13.34
CA PRO A 178 -10.89 17.90 -13.28
C PRO A 178 -10.11 16.58 -13.43
N GLY A 179 -8.91 16.63 -14.01
CA GLY A 179 -7.99 15.51 -14.17
C GLY A 179 -6.52 15.93 -14.13
N PRO A 180 -5.59 15.00 -14.39
CA PRO A 180 -4.17 15.31 -14.56
C PRO A 180 -3.96 16.26 -15.73
N ILE A 181 -3.18 17.32 -15.54
CA ILE A 181 -2.72 18.20 -16.61
C ILE A 181 -1.50 17.56 -17.27
N THR A 182 -1.52 17.47 -18.60
CA THR A 182 -0.47 16.78 -19.38
C THR A 182 0.33 17.71 -20.27
N SER A 183 -0.11 18.96 -20.44
CA SER A 183 0.56 19.96 -21.26
C SER A 183 0.70 21.32 -20.56
N SER A 184 1.65 22.13 -21.03
CA SER A 184 1.82 23.53 -20.61
C SER A 184 0.59 24.37 -20.95
N GLU A 185 -0.06 24.10 -22.07
CA GLU A 185 -1.21 24.87 -22.55
C GLU A 185 -2.42 24.70 -21.63
N GLU A 186 -2.70 23.47 -21.21
CA GLU A 186 -3.76 23.16 -20.24
C GLU A 186 -3.51 23.86 -18.89
N ALA A 187 -2.26 23.93 -18.44
CA ALA A 187 -1.91 24.63 -17.21
C ALA A 187 -2.06 26.15 -17.34
N MET A 188 -1.68 26.73 -18.48
CA MET A 188 -1.87 28.15 -18.75
C MET A 188 -3.36 28.52 -18.78
N GLU A 189 -4.20 27.69 -19.42
CA GLU A 189 -5.64 27.92 -19.46
C GLU A 189 -6.25 27.86 -18.05
N PHE A 190 -5.83 26.90 -17.23
CA PHE A 190 -6.23 26.85 -15.83
C PHE A 190 -5.82 28.12 -15.06
N CYS A 191 -4.59 28.61 -15.25
CA CYS A 191 -4.12 29.84 -14.61
C CYS A 191 -4.94 31.07 -15.06
N LYS A 192 -5.34 31.14 -16.33
CA LYS A 192 -6.19 32.23 -16.84
C LYS A 192 -7.60 32.17 -16.28
N GLN A 193 -8.17 30.97 -16.15
CA GLN A 193 -9.53 30.78 -15.64
C GLN A 193 -9.65 31.10 -14.14
N TYR A 194 -8.70 30.64 -13.32
CA TYR A 194 -8.79 30.73 -11.85
C TYR A 194 -7.93 31.83 -11.22
N GLY A 195 -7.06 32.46 -12.01
CA GLY A 195 -6.13 33.48 -11.53
C GLY A 195 -4.93 32.92 -10.78
N LEU A 196 -3.92 33.77 -10.59
CA LEU A 196 -2.69 33.45 -9.87
C LEU A 196 -2.76 33.97 -8.41
N PRO A 197 -2.05 33.34 -7.46
CA PRO A 197 -1.13 32.21 -7.62
C PRO A 197 -1.85 30.85 -7.65
N VAL A 198 -1.26 29.90 -8.40
CA VAL A 198 -1.70 28.50 -8.41
C VAL A 198 -0.60 27.57 -7.88
N ILE A 199 -0.96 26.36 -7.44
CA ILE A 199 0.00 25.37 -6.98
C ILE A 199 -0.04 24.13 -7.87
N LEU A 200 1.06 23.87 -8.56
CA LEU A 200 1.29 22.64 -9.30
C LEU A 200 1.67 21.54 -8.32
N LYS A 201 1.00 20.38 -8.39
CA LYS A 201 1.18 19.23 -7.51
C LYS A 201 1.28 17.93 -8.32
N ALA A 202 2.30 17.13 -8.08
CA ALA A 202 2.41 15.81 -8.67
C ALA A 202 1.27 14.89 -8.21
N ALA A 203 0.79 14.07 -9.16
CA ALA A 203 -0.30 13.11 -8.94
C ALA A 203 -0.06 12.15 -7.78
N TYR A 204 1.17 11.62 -7.69
CA TYR A 204 1.61 10.62 -6.71
C TYR A 204 2.66 11.18 -5.73
N GLY A 205 2.74 12.51 -5.58
CA GLY A 205 3.69 13.14 -4.67
C GLY A 205 3.22 13.14 -3.21
N GLY A 206 4.07 12.69 -2.29
CA GLY A 206 3.85 12.72 -0.84
C GLY A 206 4.90 13.55 -0.09
N GLY A 207 4.59 13.96 1.14
CA GLY A 207 5.56 14.61 2.05
C GLY A 207 6.15 15.93 1.54
N GLY A 208 5.39 16.73 0.78
CA GLY A 208 5.86 18.01 0.25
C GLY A 208 6.54 17.94 -1.12
N ARG A 209 6.86 16.74 -1.62
CA ARG A 209 7.64 16.56 -2.85
C ARG A 209 6.77 16.67 -4.10
N GLY A 210 7.31 17.30 -5.14
CA GLY A 210 6.62 17.50 -6.41
C GLY A 210 5.52 18.56 -6.34
N MET A 211 5.70 19.60 -5.52
CA MET A 211 4.82 20.78 -5.53
C MET A 211 5.60 22.04 -5.91
N ARG A 212 5.00 22.90 -6.72
CA ARG A 212 5.59 24.19 -7.13
C ARG A 212 4.50 25.26 -7.17
N VAL A 213 4.77 26.40 -6.55
CA VAL A 213 3.87 27.56 -6.64
C VAL A 213 4.20 28.32 -7.93
N VAL A 214 3.17 28.66 -8.69
CA VAL A 214 3.24 29.47 -9.91
C VAL A 214 2.67 30.84 -9.56
N ARG A 215 3.52 31.85 -9.65
CA ARG A 215 3.18 33.26 -9.36
C ARG A 215 3.14 34.12 -10.61
N ARG A 216 3.78 33.67 -11.70
CA ARG A 216 3.78 34.31 -13.03
C ARG A 216 3.45 33.28 -14.10
N LEU A 217 2.81 33.70 -15.18
CA LEU A 217 2.44 32.81 -16.29
C LEU A 217 3.66 32.15 -16.96
N GLU A 218 4.84 32.78 -16.97
CA GLU A 218 6.03 32.11 -17.53
C GLU A 218 6.46 30.87 -16.72
N GLU A 219 6.10 30.80 -15.44
CA GLU A 219 6.48 29.69 -14.54
C GLU A 219 5.66 28.42 -14.81
N SER A 220 4.55 28.50 -15.57
CA SER A 220 3.75 27.33 -15.95
C SER A 220 4.33 26.54 -17.13
N ASN A 221 5.40 27.01 -17.78
CA ASN A 221 6.05 26.28 -18.88
C ASN A 221 6.93 25.10 -18.43
N CYS A 222 7.19 24.95 -17.13
CA CYS A 222 8.08 23.91 -16.59
C CYS A 222 7.35 22.59 -16.28
N ILE A 223 6.41 22.13 -17.11
CA ILE A 223 5.59 20.95 -16.84
C ILE A 223 6.11 19.76 -17.64
N GLU A 224 7.21 19.15 -17.17
CA GLU A 224 7.65 17.82 -17.67
C GLU A 224 6.96 16.66 -16.93
N CYS A 225 6.22 16.95 -15.86
CA CYS A 225 5.55 15.95 -15.04
C CYS A 225 4.03 16.06 -15.16
N LYS A 226 3.30 14.95 -15.04
CA LYS A 226 1.84 14.96 -14.81
C LYS A 226 1.53 15.76 -13.54
N VAL A 227 1.17 17.02 -13.75
CA VAL A 227 0.96 18.02 -12.71
C VAL A 227 -0.55 18.20 -12.54
N LYS A 228 -0.98 18.49 -11.32
CA LYS A 228 -2.36 18.78 -10.93
C LYS A 228 -2.37 20.17 -10.29
N ILE A 229 -3.43 20.94 -10.47
CA ILE A 229 -3.59 22.23 -9.77
C ILE A 229 -4.62 22.08 -8.66
#